data_AF-A0A0G1QIK3-F1
#
_entry.id   AF-A0A0G1QIK3-F1
#
_cell.length_a   1.000
_cell.length_b   1.000
_cell.length_c   1.000
_cell.angle_alpha   90.00
_cell.angle_beta   90.00
_cell.angle_gamma   90.00
#
_symmetry.space_group_name_H-M   'P 1'
#
loop_
_entity.id
_entity.type
_entity.pdbx_description
1 polymer ?
#
loop_
_entity_poly.entity_id
_entity_poly.type
_entity_poly.pdbx_seq_one_letter_code
_entity_poly.pdbx_strand_id
1 'polypeptide(L)'
;MEDKVSNDTLKHILIALSIIAILILTIIITVIYMRQKLTMTPSAKTGNINSVISLDNSYIFASPVRAKAGSDLIRITVFVLDNGGLGVYNKDVIVGNEDSGLTINKTQATTDETGKALFDISSNTPGTYFVEVMIDKLTVPQKVKIVFD
;
A
#
# COMPACT_ATOMS: atom_id res chain seq x y z
N MET A 1 -4.62 -76.55 -6.42
CA MET A 1 -3.77 -75.64 -5.62
C MET A 1 -3.58 -74.29 -6.31
N GLU A 2 -3.66 -74.22 -7.64
CA GLU A 2 -3.62 -72.97 -8.44
C GLU A 2 -4.72 -71.95 -8.15
N ASP A 3 -5.98 -72.36 -7.95
CA ASP A 3 -7.09 -71.41 -7.75
C ASP A 3 -6.95 -70.54 -6.48
N LYS A 4 -6.30 -71.07 -5.44
CA LYS A 4 -6.08 -70.33 -4.19
C LYS A 4 -4.99 -69.27 -4.34
N VAL A 5 -3.99 -69.52 -5.19
CA VAL A 5 -2.89 -68.59 -5.49
C VAL A 5 -3.39 -67.44 -6.39
N SER A 6 -4.26 -67.73 -7.36
CA SER A 6 -4.88 -66.73 -8.24
C SER A 6 -5.78 -65.73 -7.49
N ASN A 7 -6.53 -66.20 -6.49
CA ASN A 7 -7.37 -65.31 -5.67
C ASN A 7 -6.55 -64.40 -4.73
N ASP A 8 -5.39 -64.87 -4.28
CA ASP A 8 -4.50 -64.09 -3.40
C ASP A 8 -3.81 -62.94 -4.14
N THR A 9 -3.35 -63.19 -5.38
CA THR A 9 -2.77 -62.14 -6.24
C THR A 9 -3.81 -61.09 -6.64
N LEU A 10 -5.04 -61.50 -6.94
CA LEU A 10 -6.15 -60.58 -7.22
C LEU A 10 -6.46 -59.66 -6.02
N LYS A 11 -6.43 -60.19 -4.79
CA LYS A 11 -6.62 -59.38 -3.57
C LYS A 11 -5.51 -58.34 -3.39
N HIS A 12 -4.25 -58.73 -3.60
CA HIS A 12 -3.14 -57.78 -3.52
C HIS A 12 -3.22 -56.67 -4.57
N ILE A 13 -3.65 -57.00 -5.79
CA ILE A 13 -3.87 -56.02 -6.87
C ILE A 13 -5.01 -55.05 -6.50
N LEU A 14 -6.11 -55.54 -5.95
CA LEU A 14 -7.23 -54.71 -5.49
C LEU A 14 -6.82 -53.78 -4.33
N ILE A 15 -6.00 -54.28 -3.40
CA ILE A 15 -5.46 -53.47 -2.30
C ILE A 15 -4.54 -52.37 -2.86
N ALA A 16 -3.63 -52.70 -3.79
CA ALA A 16 -2.74 -51.73 -4.41
C ALA A 16 -3.53 -50.64 -5.17
N LEU A 17 -4.58 -51.02 -5.90
CA LEU A 17 -5.47 -50.07 -6.58
C LEU A 17 -6.21 -49.16 -5.60
N SER A 18 -6.66 -49.68 -4.46
CA SER A 18 -7.31 -48.87 -3.43
C SER A 18 -6.37 -47.83 -2.81
N ILE A 19 -5.09 -48.18 -2.60
CA ILE A 19 -4.07 -47.26 -2.08
C ILE A 19 -3.79 -46.15 -3.09
N ILE A 20 -3.67 -46.48 -4.37
CA ILE A 20 -3.46 -45.50 -5.45
C ILE A 20 -4.67 -44.57 -5.56
N ALA A 21 -5.89 -45.10 -5.48
CA ALA A 21 -7.10 -44.29 -5.52
C ALA A 21 -7.18 -43.30 -4.34
N ILE A 22 -6.80 -43.73 -3.13
CA ILE A 22 -6.74 -42.86 -1.96
C ILE A 22 -5.68 -41.77 -2.13
N LEU A 23 -4.49 -42.12 -2.64
CA LEU A 23 -3.42 -41.14 -2.91
C LEU A 23 -3.90 -40.05 -3.88
N ILE A 24 -4.52 -40.44 -4.99
CA ILE A 24 -5.07 -39.51 -5.99
C ILE A 24 -6.15 -38.62 -5.35
N LEU A 25 -7.03 -39.19 -4.53
CA LEU A 25 -8.09 -38.45 -3.85
C LEU A 25 -7.51 -37.37 -2.92
N THR A 26 -6.46 -37.68 -2.16
CA THR A 26 -5.81 -36.69 -1.26
C THR A 26 -5.16 -35.54 -2.02
N ILE A 27 -4.57 -35.81 -3.18
CA ILE A 27 -3.98 -34.77 -4.04
C ILE A 27 -5.07 -33.85 -4.59
N ILE A 28 -6.18 -34.42 -5.08
CA ILE A 28 -7.32 -33.64 -5.61
C ILE A 28 -7.91 -32.73 -4.54
N ILE A 29 -8.15 -33.25 -3.34
CA ILE A 29 -8.68 -32.46 -2.21
C ILE A 29 -7.73 -31.30 -1.88
N THR A 30 -6.42 -31.57 -1.79
CA THR A 30 -5.41 -30.54 -1.47
C THR A 30 -5.38 -29.42 -2.53
N VAL A 31 -5.47 -29.77 -3.82
CA VAL A 31 -5.53 -28.80 -4.92
C VAL A 31 -6.78 -27.93 -4.84
N ILE A 32 -7.94 -28.49 -4.48
CA ILE A 32 -9.17 -27.73 -4.28
C ILE A 32 -9.02 -26.73 -3.12
N TYR A 33 -8.44 -27.16 -2.01
CA TYR A 33 -8.17 -26.28 -0.85
C TYR A 33 -7.18 -25.15 -1.18
N MET A 34 -6.15 -25.39 -2.01
CA MET A 34 -5.24 -24.34 -2.45
C MET A 34 -5.91 -23.35 -3.41
N ARG A 35 -6.78 -23.82 -4.32
CA ARG A 35 -7.55 -22.93 -5.22
C ARG A 35 -8.50 -22.00 -4.45
N GLN A 36 -9.07 -22.45 -3.34
CA GLN A 36 -9.93 -21.61 -2.48
C GLN A 36 -9.14 -20.51 -1.74
N LYS A 37 -7.82 -20.65 -1.57
CA LYS A 37 -6.97 -19.68 -0.83
C LYS A 37 -6.23 -18.66 -1.70
N LEU A 38 -6.44 -18.66 -3.01
CA LEU A 38 -5.78 -17.70 -3.94
C LEU A 38 -6.65 -16.50 -4.32
N THR A 39 -7.86 -16.40 -3.78
CA THR A 39 -8.65 -15.17 -3.89
C THR A 39 -8.25 -14.26 -2.73
N MET A 40 -7.11 -13.58 -2.87
CA MET A 40 -6.96 -12.30 -2.19
C MET A 40 -8.02 -11.39 -2.78
N THR A 41 -9.23 -11.38 -2.23
CA THR A 41 -10.14 -10.28 -2.47
C THR A 41 -9.44 -9.07 -1.89
N PRO A 42 -8.97 -8.10 -2.69
CA PRO A 42 -8.61 -6.82 -2.12
C PRO A 42 -9.92 -6.30 -1.52
N SER A 43 -10.04 -6.34 -0.19
CA SER A 43 -11.01 -5.50 0.47
C SER A 43 -10.52 -4.09 0.25
N ALA A 44 -10.89 -3.50 -0.89
CA ALA A 44 -11.02 -2.07 -0.99
C ALA A 44 -12.10 -1.71 0.04
N LYS A 45 -11.68 -1.51 1.28
CA LYS A 45 -12.52 -0.86 2.27
C LYS A 45 -12.82 0.50 1.66
N THR A 46 -14.11 0.75 1.38
CA THR A 46 -14.63 2.06 0.98
C THR A 46 -13.82 3.16 1.65
N GLY A 47 -13.35 4.13 0.83
CA GLY A 47 -12.49 5.24 1.26
C GLY A 47 -12.86 5.69 2.67
N ASN A 48 -11.89 5.57 3.57
CA ASN A 48 -12.13 5.53 5.01
C ASN A 48 -12.45 6.93 5.56
N ILE A 49 -13.62 7.46 5.22
CA ILE A 49 -14.06 8.84 5.52
C ILE A 49 -14.12 9.17 7.02
N ASN A 50 -14.33 8.15 7.86
CA ASN A 50 -14.56 8.31 9.30
C ASN A 50 -13.41 7.77 10.17
N SER A 51 -12.29 7.33 9.59
CA SER A 51 -11.18 6.87 10.42
C SER A 51 -10.39 8.01 11.04
N VAL A 52 -9.97 7.74 12.27
CA VAL A 52 -9.11 8.62 13.04
C VAL A 52 -7.74 8.63 12.36
N ILE A 53 -7.31 9.83 11.96
CA ILE A 53 -5.99 10.07 11.38
C ILE A 53 -4.93 9.73 12.42
N SER A 54 -3.88 9.06 11.99
CA SER A 54 -2.66 8.81 12.77
C SER A 54 -1.54 9.68 12.23
N LEU A 55 -1.21 10.76 12.94
CA LEU A 55 -0.15 11.69 12.52
C LEU A 55 1.23 11.02 12.52
N ASP A 56 1.45 10.06 13.42
CA ASP A 56 2.72 9.34 13.52
C ASP A 56 2.92 8.34 12.38
N ASN A 57 1.83 7.76 11.85
CA ASN A 57 1.89 6.88 10.69
C ASN A 57 1.88 7.67 9.37
N SER A 58 1.30 8.87 9.36
CA SER A 58 1.25 9.71 8.18
C SER A 58 2.63 10.26 7.86
N TYR A 59 2.97 10.36 6.58
CA TYR A 59 4.32 10.79 6.16
C TYR A 59 4.30 11.66 4.92
N ILE A 60 5.38 12.42 4.77
CA ILE A 60 5.56 13.39 3.69
C ILE A 60 6.78 13.00 2.88
N PHE A 61 6.64 13.03 1.56
CA PHE A 61 7.68 12.69 0.60
C PHE A 61 7.89 13.84 -0.39
N ALA A 62 9.15 14.17 -0.67
CA ALA A 62 9.52 15.16 -1.68
C ALA A 62 10.32 14.50 -2.80
N SER A 63 9.94 14.77 -4.05
CA SER A 63 10.65 14.27 -5.22
C SER A 63 10.66 15.29 -6.36
N PRO A 64 11.84 15.69 -6.85
CA PRO A 64 13.16 15.50 -6.24
C PRO A 64 13.29 16.31 -4.93
N VAL A 65 14.28 16.01 -4.06
CA VAL A 65 14.56 16.83 -2.86
C VAL A 65 15.39 18.08 -3.16
N ARG A 66 15.89 18.20 -4.38
CA ARG A 66 16.72 19.30 -4.87
C ARG A 66 16.28 19.67 -6.28
N ALA A 67 16.17 20.96 -6.56
CA ALA A 67 15.70 21.51 -7.82
C ALA A 67 16.39 22.85 -8.12
N LYS A 68 16.37 23.31 -9.36
CA LYS A 68 16.89 24.64 -9.71
C LYS A 68 15.88 25.75 -9.40
N ALA A 69 16.33 26.82 -8.76
CA ALA A 69 15.51 28.01 -8.53
C ALA A 69 15.07 28.65 -9.86
N GLY A 70 13.78 28.99 -9.95
CA GLY A 70 13.17 29.73 -11.07
C GLY A 70 12.72 28.87 -12.25
N SER A 71 13.07 27.58 -12.34
CA SER A 71 12.63 26.71 -13.44
C SER A 71 12.01 25.39 -12.99
N ASP A 72 12.56 24.78 -11.94
CA ASP A 72 12.24 23.40 -11.60
C ASP A 72 11.20 23.33 -10.48
N LEU A 73 10.50 22.19 -10.43
CA LEU A 73 9.45 21.92 -9.45
C LEU A 73 9.86 20.74 -8.57
N ILE A 74 9.52 20.85 -7.29
CA ILE A 74 9.59 19.76 -6.32
C ILE A 74 8.17 19.31 -6.01
N ARG A 75 7.88 18.02 -6.25
CA ARG A 75 6.59 17.44 -5.89
C ARG A 75 6.61 16.96 -4.45
N ILE A 76 5.71 17.50 -3.66
CA ILE A 76 5.39 17.00 -2.32
C ILE A 76 4.19 16.07 -2.43
N THR A 77 4.38 14.86 -1.91
CA THR A 77 3.34 13.86 -1.75
C THR A 77 3.11 13.64 -0.26
N VAL A 78 1.88 13.80 0.19
CA VAL A 78 1.49 13.56 1.59
C VAL A 78 0.63 12.31 1.61
N PHE A 79 1.01 11.35 2.46
CA PHE A 79 0.21 10.16 2.73
C PHE A 79 -0.40 10.29 4.11
N VAL A 80 -1.74 10.37 4.16
CA VAL A 80 -2.52 10.44 5.38
C VAL A 80 -3.03 9.04 5.70
N LEU A 81 -2.55 8.51 6.82
CA LEU A 81 -2.80 7.14 7.24
C LEU A 81 -3.57 7.10 8.56
N ASP A 82 -4.33 6.02 8.77
CA ASP A 82 -4.92 5.68 10.07
C ASP A 82 -3.94 4.87 10.95
N ASN A 83 -4.37 4.50 12.16
CA ASN A 83 -3.55 3.70 13.08
C ASN A 83 -3.22 2.29 12.54
N GLY A 84 -3.96 1.81 11.54
CA GLY A 84 -3.72 0.54 10.85
C GLY A 84 -2.82 0.65 9.62
N GLY A 85 -2.32 1.86 9.31
CA GLY A 85 -1.50 2.13 8.13
C GLY A 85 -2.28 2.21 6.83
N LEU A 86 -3.62 2.36 6.89
CA LEU A 86 -4.47 2.49 5.71
C LEU A 86 -4.69 3.95 5.35
N GLY A 87 -4.77 4.24 4.05
CA GLY A 87 -5.06 5.57 3.52
C GLY A 87 -6.42 6.10 3.99
N VAL A 88 -6.45 7.36 4.43
CA VAL A 88 -7.67 8.06 4.84
C VAL A 88 -8.14 8.99 3.73
N TYR A 89 -9.34 8.74 3.21
CA TYR A 89 -9.91 9.50 2.09
C TYR A 89 -10.48 10.85 2.53
N ASN A 90 -10.47 11.83 1.60
CA ASN A 90 -11.13 13.12 1.71
C ASN A 90 -10.69 13.96 2.93
N LYS A 91 -9.38 13.97 3.20
CA LYS A 91 -8.75 14.81 4.22
C LYS A 91 -8.14 16.05 3.58
N ASP A 92 -8.36 17.21 4.20
CA ASP A 92 -7.82 18.47 3.69
C ASP A 92 -6.37 18.60 4.15
N VAL A 93 -5.47 18.75 3.19
CA VAL A 93 -4.04 18.87 3.43
C VAL A 93 -3.59 20.27 3.04
N ILE A 94 -2.91 20.93 3.97
CA ILE A 94 -2.35 22.26 3.79
C ILE A 94 -0.85 22.13 3.92
N VAL A 95 -0.14 22.46 2.85
CA VAL A 95 1.32 22.59 2.88
C VAL A 95 1.66 24.03 3.20
N GLY A 96 2.42 24.23 4.28
CA GLY A 96 2.92 25.51 4.73
C GLY A 96 4.45 25.56 4.65
N ASN A 97 4.98 26.76 4.75
CA ASN A 97 6.40 27.01 4.93
C ASN A 97 6.53 28.26 5.82
N GLU A 98 7.46 28.21 6.77
CA GLU A 98 7.78 29.35 7.63
C GLU A 98 8.49 30.47 6.83
N ASP A 99 9.09 30.14 5.68
CA ASP A 99 9.80 31.08 4.83
C ASP A 99 8.89 31.68 3.72
N SER A 100 9.06 32.96 3.42
CA SER A 100 8.24 33.61 2.37
C SER A 100 8.73 33.34 0.93
N GLY A 101 9.71 32.44 0.76
CA GLY A 101 10.40 32.23 -0.52
C GLY A 101 9.76 31.19 -1.45
N LEU A 102 8.88 30.34 -0.92
CA LEU A 102 8.28 29.25 -1.67
C LEU A 102 6.92 29.63 -2.29
N THR A 103 6.71 29.19 -3.53
CA THR A 103 5.40 29.19 -4.18
C THR A 103 4.85 27.77 -4.16
N ILE A 104 3.68 27.59 -3.53
CA ILE A 104 3.04 26.28 -3.37
C ILE A 104 1.81 26.21 -4.28
N ASN A 105 1.84 25.27 -5.23
CA ASN A 105 0.71 24.95 -6.09
C ASN A 105 -0.03 23.71 -5.57
N LYS A 106 -1.34 23.86 -5.38
CA LYS A 106 -2.23 22.82 -4.84
C LYS A 106 -2.75 21.94 -5.98
N THR A 107 -1.93 21.00 -6.44
CA THR A 107 -2.31 20.04 -7.49
C THR A 107 -3.47 19.14 -7.04
N GLN A 108 -3.43 18.67 -5.80
CA GLN A 108 -4.48 17.89 -5.17
C GLN A 108 -4.43 18.07 -3.64
N ALA A 109 -5.19 19.04 -3.12
CA ALA A 109 -5.16 19.37 -1.69
C ALA A 109 -5.91 18.35 -0.81
N THR A 110 -6.87 17.60 -1.38
CA THR A 110 -7.62 16.58 -0.65
C THR A 110 -7.09 15.18 -0.93
N THR A 111 -7.10 14.32 0.08
CA THR A 111 -6.60 12.95 -0.08
C THR A 111 -7.53 12.09 -0.93
N ASP A 112 -6.94 11.26 -1.80
CA ASP A 112 -7.65 10.24 -2.58
C ASP A 112 -7.89 8.94 -1.79
N GLU A 113 -8.45 7.92 -2.44
CA GLU A 113 -8.77 6.62 -1.81
C GLU A 113 -7.55 5.92 -1.19
N THR A 114 -6.34 6.29 -1.62
CA THR A 114 -5.07 5.80 -1.09
C THR A 114 -4.51 6.66 0.05
N GLY A 115 -5.24 7.70 0.45
CA GLY A 115 -4.77 8.67 1.45
C GLY A 115 -3.76 9.67 0.90
N LYS A 116 -3.63 9.80 -0.43
CA LYS A 116 -2.58 10.60 -1.06
C LYS A 116 -3.06 12.01 -1.42
N ALA A 117 -2.29 13.04 -1.06
CA ALA A 117 -2.44 14.42 -1.51
C ALA A 117 -1.14 14.92 -2.19
N LEU A 118 -1.26 15.82 -3.16
CA LEU A 118 -0.16 16.25 -4.04
C LEU A 118 -0.04 17.76 -4.13
N PHE A 119 1.19 18.24 -4.04
CA PHE A 119 1.52 19.66 -4.14
C PHE A 119 2.80 19.82 -4.95
N ASP A 120 2.86 20.86 -5.77
CA ASP A 120 4.07 21.22 -6.51
C ASP A 120 4.62 22.52 -5.93
N ILE A 121 5.91 22.52 -5.58
CA ILE A 121 6.60 23.65 -4.96
C ILE A 121 7.66 24.17 -5.93
N SER A 122 7.72 25.49 -6.08
CA SER A 122 8.82 26.21 -6.74
C SER A 122 9.38 27.30 -5.83
N SER A 123 10.61 27.73 -6.11
CA SER A 123 11.22 28.92 -5.52
C SER A 123 11.93 29.71 -6.60
N ASN A 124 11.91 31.05 -6.50
CA ASN A 124 12.76 31.92 -7.32
C ASN A 124 14.09 32.26 -6.63
N THR A 125 14.22 31.92 -5.35
CA THR A 125 15.42 32.16 -4.55
C THR A 125 16.11 30.83 -4.23
N PRO A 126 17.42 30.72 -4.50
CA PRO A 126 18.21 29.59 -4.02
C PRO A 126 18.21 29.56 -2.49
N GLY A 127 18.08 28.37 -1.91
CA GLY A 127 17.99 28.23 -0.47
C GLY A 127 17.62 26.83 -0.03
N THR A 128 17.81 26.59 1.27
CA THR A 128 17.26 25.42 1.96
C THR A 128 15.97 25.82 2.64
N TYR A 129 14.91 25.04 2.42
CA TYR A 129 13.59 25.28 2.99
C TYR A 129 13.10 24.05 3.73
N PHE A 130 12.31 24.29 4.78
CA PHE A 130 11.61 23.24 5.52
C PHE A 130 10.11 23.34 5.23
N VAL A 131 9.56 22.27 4.68
CA VAL A 131 8.15 22.15 4.35
C VAL A 131 7.41 21.54 5.53
N GLU A 132 6.36 22.22 5.96
CA GLU A 132 5.43 21.76 7.00
C GLU A 132 4.10 21.38 6.38
N VAL A 133 3.39 20.46 7.02
CA VAL A 133 2.09 20.00 6.54
C VAL A 133 1.11 19.97 7.70
N MET A 134 -0.12 20.41 7.44
CA MET A 134 -1.26 20.25 8.31
C MET A 134 -2.32 19.38 7.62
N ILE A 135 -2.94 18.49 8.38
CA ILE A 135 -4.03 17.61 7.95
C ILE A 135 -5.24 17.91 8.82
N ASP A 136 -6.37 18.35 8.26
CA ASP A 136 -7.58 18.74 9.01
C ASP A 136 -7.29 19.68 10.21
N LYS A 137 -6.33 20.62 10.04
CA LYS A 137 -5.82 21.57 11.07
C LYS A 137 -4.90 20.96 12.15
N LEU A 138 -4.49 19.71 12.01
CA LEU A 138 -3.49 19.08 12.87
C LEU A 138 -2.12 19.14 12.19
N THR A 139 -1.13 19.70 12.87
CA THR A 139 0.24 19.78 12.36
C THR A 139 0.91 18.42 12.40
N VAL A 140 1.48 18.00 11.26
CA VAL A 140 2.31 16.79 11.17
C VAL A 140 3.68 17.10 11.77
N PRO A 141 4.19 16.28 12.71
CA PRO A 141 5.47 16.55 13.37
C PRO A 141 6.68 16.44 12.42
N GLN A 142 6.53 15.72 11.31
CA GLN A 142 7.56 15.57 10.30
C GLN A 142 7.67 16.82 9.43
N LYS A 143 8.88 17.37 9.29
CA LYS A 143 9.22 18.38 8.28
C LYS A 143 10.07 17.76 7.17
N VAL A 144 9.91 18.24 5.94
CA VAL A 144 10.74 17.80 4.80
C VAL A 144 11.67 18.92 4.38
N LYS A 145 12.97 18.62 4.34
CA LYS A 145 14.00 19.53 3.84
C LYS A 145 14.07 19.44 2.32
N ILE A 146 13.95 20.58 1.66
CA ILE A 146 14.15 20.71 0.21
C ILE A 146 15.18 21.80 -0.10
N VAL A 147 15.85 21.69 -1.23
CA VAL A 147 16.90 22.64 -1.64
C VAL A 147 16.62 23.16 -3.03
N PHE A 148 16.63 24.48 -3.19
CA PHE A 148 16.70 25.13 -4.49
C PHE A 148 18.10 25.69 -4.71
N ASP A 149 18.75 25.32 -5.82
CA ASP A 149 20.07 25.82 -6.22
C ASP A 149 19.98 26.95 -7.26
#